data_AF-A0A1F6YPS5-F1
#
_entry.id   AF-A0A1F6YPS5-F1
#
_cell.length_a   1.000
_cell.length_b   1.000
_cell.length_c   1.000
_cell.angle_alpha   90.00
_cell.angle_beta   90.00
_cell.angle_gamma   90.00
#
_symmetry.space_group_name_H-M   'P 1'
#
loop_
_entity.id
_entity.type
_entity.pdbx_description
1 polymer ?
#
loop_
_entity_poly.entity_id
_entity_poly.type
_entity_poly.pdbx_seq_one_letter_code
_entity_poly.pdbx_strand_id
1 'polypeptide(L)'
;MITEKSKAIIKEEMLALPKEVREAVELSNWEKISEEIGKKYLLDEDEIETLQLETASFLLGLVDEDAYPRDIEDEVGTSREEAEKISGEIFEKIFEPIDSAITENIKRSGKDKSPKPDQTIDFILSGGDYSNFLEERETQTPSGSPLVGGEESSRPTKRGVGEGQNQTNAPVKPRTITDIKSKFTV
;
A
#
# COMPACT_ATOMS: atom_id res chain seq x y z
N MET A 1 -28.01 -6.44 -18.62
CA MET A 1 -29.15 -5.60 -18.13
C MET A 1 -28.87 -5.27 -16.67
N ILE A 2 -28.57 -4.01 -16.41
CA ILE A 2 -28.26 -3.51 -15.07
C ILE A 2 -29.49 -3.65 -14.18
N THR A 3 -29.28 -4.13 -12.96
CA THR A 3 -30.36 -4.19 -11.98
C THR A 3 -30.27 -2.99 -11.04
N GLU A 4 -31.42 -2.42 -10.68
CA GLU A 4 -31.52 -1.39 -9.63
C GLU A 4 -30.86 -1.84 -8.31
N LYS A 5 -30.85 -3.16 -8.07
CA LYS A 5 -30.14 -3.76 -6.94
C LYS A 5 -28.62 -3.57 -7.02
N SER A 6 -28.02 -3.74 -8.21
CA SER A 6 -26.58 -3.51 -8.42
C SER A 6 -26.20 -2.06 -8.15
N LYS A 7 -26.99 -1.11 -8.68
CA LYS A 7 -26.81 0.33 -8.44
C LYS A 7 -26.87 0.68 -6.95
N ALA A 8 -27.81 0.09 -6.21
CA ALA A 8 -27.94 0.32 -4.76
C ALA A 8 -26.75 -0.24 -3.98
N ILE A 9 -26.29 -1.45 -4.30
CA ILE A 9 -25.13 -2.08 -3.63
C ILE A 9 -23.86 -1.25 -3.86
N ILE A 10 -23.60 -0.84 -5.11
CA ILE A 10 -22.41 -0.03 -5.42
C ILE A 10 -22.41 1.29 -4.64
N LYS A 11 -23.57 1.96 -4.51
CA LYS A 11 -23.67 3.17 -3.67
C LYS A 11 -23.38 2.91 -2.20
N GLU A 12 -23.82 1.78 -1.66
CA GLU A 12 -23.54 1.39 -0.28
C GLU A 12 -22.04 1.11 -0.06
N GLU A 13 -21.42 0.36 -0.97
CA GLU A 13 -19.98 0.04 -0.91
C GLU A 13 -19.10 1.29 -1.06
N MET A 14 -19.48 2.23 -1.92
CA MET A 14 -18.81 3.53 -2.05
C MET A 14 -18.85 4.33 -0.74
N LEU A 15 -19.92 4.22 0.05
CA LEU A 15 -20.02 4.81 1.38
C LEU A 15 -19.27 4.00 2.46
N ALA A 16 -18.97 2.72 2.20
CA ALA A 16 -18.19 1.87 3.10
C ALA A 16 -16.67 2.08 2.92
N LEU A 17 -16.23 2.72 1.83
CA LEU A 17 -14.82 3.02 1.56
C LEU A 17 -14.15 3.78 2.73
N PRO A 18 -12.87 3.50 3.03
CA PRO A 18 -12.10 4.30 3.98
C PRO A 18 -12.22 5.79 3.68
N LYS A 19 -12.22 6.62 4.73
CA LYS A 19 -12.49 8.06 4.61
C LYS A 19 -11.56 8.73 3.58
N GLU A 20 -10.28 8.38 3.62
CA GLU A 20 -9.26 8.95 2.75
C GLU A 20 -9.50 8.61 1.27
N VAL A 21 -9.97 7.39 0.98
CA VAL A 21 -10.31 6.93 -0.37
C VAL A 21 -11.58 7.62 -0.84
N ARG A 22 -12.61 7.66 0.02
CA ARG A 22 -13.89 8.31 -0.28
C ARG A 22 -13.72 9.79 -0.63
N GLU A 23 -12.93 10.52 0.15
CA GLU A 23 -12.65 11.94 -0.12
C GLU A 23 -11.95 12.14 -1.47
N ALA A 24 -10.99 11.28 -1.83
CA ALA A 24 -10.33 11.34 -3.13
C ALA A 24 -11.31 11.07 -4.29
N VAL A 25 -12.17 10.06 -4.13
CA VAL A 25 -13.18 9.70 -5.13
C VAL A 25 -14.25 10.80 -5.27
N GLU A 26 -14.75 11.37 -4.17
CA GLU A 26 -15.71 12.48 -4.20
C GLU A 26 -15.15 13.73 -4.89
N LEU A 27 -13.86 14.04 -4.67
CA LEU A 27 -13.20 15.19 -5.30
C LEU A 27 -12.97 15.02 -6.81
N SER A 28 -12.88 13.78 -7.28
CA SER A 28 -12.60 13.49 -8.70
C SER A 28 -13.76 13.84 -9.63
N ASN A 29 -15.00 13.98 -9.13
CA ASN A 29 -16.21 14.10 -9.95
C ASN A 29 -16.34 13.01 -11.04
N TRP A 30 -15.93 11.78 -10.71
CA TRP A 30 -15.86 10.66 -11.65
C TRP A 30 -17.17 10.39 -12.42
N GLU A 31 -18.35 10.55 -11.79
CA GLU A 31 -19.65 10.38 -12.45
C GLU A 31 -19.82 11.34 -13.64
N LYS A 32 -19.42 12.61 -13.44
CA LYS A 32 -19.53 13.64 -14.46
C LYS A 32 -18.49 13.44 -15.55
N ILE A 33 -17.27 13.06 -15.19
CA ILE A 33 -16.19 12.80 -16.16
C ILE A 33 -16.55 11.61 -17.05
N SER A 34 -17.06 10.52 -16.47
CA SER A 34 -17.51 9.35 -17.22
C SER A 34 -18.71 9.67 -18.11
N GLU A 35 -19.64 10.52 -17.67
CA GLU A 35 -20.72 11.04 -18.52
C GLU A 35 -20.19 11.86 -19.71
N GLU A 36 -19.23 12.76 -19.47
CA GLU A 36 -18.60 13.58 -20.53
C GLU A 36 -17.84 12.70 -21.54
N ILE A 37 -17.16 11.65 -21.07
CA ILE A 37 -16.49 10.65 -21.93
C ILE A 37 -17.54 9.89 -22.74
N GLY A 38 -18.58 9.33 -22.11
CA GLY A 38 -19.61 8.58 -22.85
C GLY A 38 -20.28 9.42 -23.94
N LYS A 39 -20.61 10.68 -23.66
CA LYS A 39 -21.13 11.63 -24.67
C LYS A 39 -20.15 11.88 -25.81
N LYS A 40 -18.84 11.94 -25.54
CA LYS A 40 -17.80 12.10 -26.56
C LYS A 40 -17.78 10.92 -27.54
N TYR A 41 -18.05 9.72 -27.05
CA TYR A 41 -18.13 8.48 -27.85
C TYR A 41 -19.54 8.21 -28.39
N LEU A 42 -20.46 9.17 -28.29
CA LEU A 42 -21.83 9.08 -28.80
C LEU A 42 -22.65 7.96 -28.15
N LEU A 43 -22.29 7.57 -26.93
CA LEU A 43 -23.09 6.65 -26.13
C LEU A 43 -24.44 7.27 -25.79
N ASP A 44 -25.49 6.45 -25.77
CA ASP A 44 -26.80 6.85 -25.30
C ASP A 44 -26.87 6.91 -23.76
N GLU A 45 -28.02 7.33 -23.24
CA GLU A 45 -28.18 7.52 -21.79
C GLU A 45 -28.06 6.20 -21.01
N ASP A 46 -28.57 5.09 -21.55
CA ASP A 46 -28.50 3.78 -20.91
C ASP A 46 -27.07 3.22 -20.96
N GLU A 47 -26.36 3.43 -22.07
CA GLU A 47 -24.95 3.06 -22.25
C GLU A 47 -24.04 3.88 -21.31
N ILE A 48 -24.32 5.18 -21.13
CA ILE A 48 -23.60 6.04 -20.18
C ILE A 48 -23.82 5.57 -18.74
N GLU A 49 -25.06 5.25 -18.36
CA GLU A 49 -25.34 4.69 -17.03
C GLU A 49 -24.59 3.37 -16.81
N THR A 50 -24.44 2.56 -17.87
CA THR A 50 -23.67 1.32 -17.83
C THR A 50 -22.19 1.58 -17.65
N LEU A 51 -21.63 2.52 -18.40
CA LEU A 51 -20.23 2.94 -18.26
C LEU A 51 -19.94 3.45 -16.83
N GLN A 52 -20.86 4.21 -16.25
CA GLN A 52 -20.74 4.68 -14.87
C GLN A 52 -20.74 3.52 -13.87
N LEU A 53 -21.56 2.51 -14.08
CA LEU A 53 -21.60 1.32 -13.24
C LEU A 53 -20.29 0.53 -13.29
N GLU A 54 -19.75 0.30 -14.48
CA GLU A 54 -18.49 -0.41 -14.66
C GLU A 54 -17.33 0.39 -14.05
N THR A 55 -17.33 1.72 -14.24
CA THR A 55 -16.34 2.62 -13.62
C THR A 55 -16.38 2.55 -12.10
N ALA A 56 -17.58 2.55 -11.51
CA ALA A 56 -17.74 2.40 -10.07
C ALA A 56 -17.28 1.02 -9.58
N SER A 57 -17.56 -0.03 -10.33
CA SER A 57 -17.12 -1.40 -10.02
C SER A 57 -15.61 -1.51 -10.01
N PHE A 58 -14.92 -0.84 -10.95
CA PHE A 58 -13.47 -0.73 -10.96
C PHE A 58 -12.94 0.05 -9.74
N LEU A 59 -13.53 1.21 -9.41
CA LEU A 59 -13.15 1.99 -8.22
C LEU A 59 -13.27 1.20 -6.91
N LEU A 60 -14.24 0.29 -6.84
CA LEU A 60 -14.45 -0.61 -5.70
C LEU A 60 -13.52 -1.83 -5.71
N GLY A 61 -12.70 -2.01 -6.75
CA GLY A 61 -11.82 -3.17 -6.91
C GLY A 61 -12.58 -4.48 -7.19
N LEU A 62 -13.79 -4.39 -7.75
CA LEU A 62 -14.58 -5.55 -8.16
C LEU A 62 -14.19 -6.07 -9.55
N VAL A 63 -13.54 -5.22 -10.34
CA VAL A 63 -13.09 -5.48 -11.70
C VAL A 63 -11.59 -5.22 -11.77
N ASP A 64 -10.85 -6.16 -12.35
CA ASP A 64 -9.40 -6.04 -12.56
C ASP A 64 -9.08 -5.16 -13.79
N GLU A 65 -7.87 -4.60 -13.85
CA GLU A 65 -7.41 -3.72 -14.94
C GLU A 65 -7.51 -4.37 -16.32
N ASP A 66 -7.13 -5.64 -16.44
CA ASP A 66 -7.23 -6.40 -17.70
C ASP A 66 -8.69 -6.70 -18.11
N ALA A 67 -9.61 -6.70 -17.13
CA ALA A 67 -11.02 -6.99 -17.35
C ALA A 67 -11.81 -5.75 -17.75
N TYR A 68 -11.41 -4.58 -17.27
CA TYR A 68 -12.18 -3.34 -17.41
C TYR A 68 -12.50 -2.96 -18.87
N PRO A 69 -11.55 -2.96 -19.84
CA PRO A 69 -11.89 -2.67 -21.23
C PRO A 69 -12.83 -3.71 -21.84
N ARG A 70 -12.71 -4.99 -21.46
CA ARG A 70 -13.60 -6.04 -21.94
C ARG A 70 -15.02 -5.86 -21.39
N ASP A 71 -15.13 -5.49 -20.12
CA ASP A 71 -16.44 -5.29 -19.50
C ASP A 71 -17.15 -4.05 -20.10
N ILE A 72 -16.40 -3.02 -20.54
CA ILE A 72 -16.93 -1.93 -21.37
C ILE A 72 -17.39 -2.43 -22.75
N GLU A 73 -16.61 -3.28 -23.43
CA GLU A 73 -17.03 -3.87 -24.70
C GLU A 73 -18.35 -4.64 -24.56
N ASP A 74 -18.42 -5.52 -23.56
CA ASP A 74 -19.51 -6.46 -23.37
C ASP A 74 -20.79 -5.82 -22.81
N GLU A 75 -20.69 -4.97 -21.79
CA GLU A 75 -21.86 -4.42 -21.08
C GLU A 75 -22.34 -3.09 -21.67
N VAL A 76 -21.42 -2.21 -22.12
CA VAL A 76 -21.79 -0.94 -22.78
C VAL A 76 -22.14 -1.19 -24.24
N GLY A 77 -21.72 -2.31 -24.84
CA GLY A 77 -22.05 -2.66 -26.23
C GLY A 77 -21.21 -1.94 -27.27
N THR A 78 -19.97 -1.57 -26.91
CA THR A 78 -19.04 -0.85 -27.80
C THR A 78 -18.20 -1.82 -28.63
N SER A 79 -17.49 -1.32 -29.65
CA SER A 79 -16.44 -2.13 -30.28
C SER A 79 -15.21 -2.20 -29.39
N ARG A 80 -14.44 -3.30 -29.46
CA ARG A 80 -13.16 -3.44 -28.73
C ARG A 80 -12.23 -2.23 -28.84
N GLU A 81 -12.11 -1.63 -30.02
CA GLU A 81 -11.25 -0.46 -30.23
C GLU A 81 -11.79 0.79 -29.50
N GLU A 82 -13.11 0.97 -29.46
CA GLU A 82 -13.74 2.05 -28.69
C GLU A 82 -13.62 1.79 -27.20
N ALA A 83 -13.84 0.56 -26.75
CA ALA A 83 -13.70 0.15 -25.36
C ALA A 83 -12.30 0.45 -24.82
N GLU A 84 -11.24 0.09 -25.56
CA GLU A 84 -9.84 0.39 -25.21
C GLU A 84 -9.58 1.91 -25.10
N LYS A 85 -10.19 2.72 -25.98
CA LYS A 85 -10.03 4.18 -25.95
C LYS A 85 -10.80 4.83 -24.81
N ILE A 86 -12.03 4.37 -24.56
CA ILE A 86 -12.87 4.82 -23.44
C ILE A 86 -12.18 4.49 -22.13
N SER A 87 -11.71 3.25 -21.96
CA SER A 87 -10.99 2.83 -20.75
C SER A 87 -9.74 3.67 -20.55
N GLY A 88 -8.94 3.90 -21.61
CA GLY A 88 -7.74 4.74 -21.53
C GLY A 88 -8.04 6.16 -21.05
N GLU A 89 -9.07 6.80 -21.61
CA GLU A 89 -9.46 8.15 -21.16
C GLU A 89 -9.99 8.18 -19.73
N ILE A 90 -10.70 7.13 -19.30
CA ILE A 90 -11.15 7.01 -17.91
C ILE A 90 -9.95 6.83 -16.97
N PHE A 91 -8.99 6.00 -17.33
CA PHE A 91 -7.76 5.82 -16.54
C PHE A 91 -7.04 7.16 -16.34
N GLU A 92 -6.79 7.89 -17.43
CA GLU A 92 -6.09 9.18 -17.37
C GLU A 92 -6.86 10.26 -16.59
N LYS A 93 -8.19 10.32 -16.74
CA LYS A 93 -8.99 11.44 -16.19
C LYS A 93 -9.61 11.17 -14.84
N ILE A 94 -9.76 9.91 -14.46
CA ILE A 94 -10.44 9.50 -13.22
C ILE A 94 -9.46 8.76 -12.32
N PHE A 95 -8.90 7.64 -12.79
CA PHE A 95 -8.14 6.75 -11.89
C PHE A 95 -6.78 7.32 -11.51
N GLU A 96 -6.01 7.88 -12.46
CA GLU A 96 -4.71 8.50 -12.17
C GLU A 96 -4.80 9.66 -11.17
N PRO A 97 -5.75 10.62 -11.30
CA PRO A 97 -5.93 11.67 -10.29
C PRO A 97 -6.31 11.14 -8.90
N ILE A 98 -7.15 10.11 -8.82
CA ILE A 98 -7.55 9.49 -7.56
C ILE A 98 -6.35 8.80 -6.91
N ASP A 99 -5.60 7.98 -7.66
CA ASP A 99 -4.41 7.30 -7.17
C ASP A 99 -3.36 8.29 -6.65
N SER A 100 -3.13 9.38 -7.40
CA SER A 100 -2.24 10.46 -7.00
C SER A 100 -2.70 11.11 -5.68
N ALA A 101 -3.99 11.44 -5.56
CA ALA A 101 -4.55 12.04 -4.34
C ALA A 101 -4.42 11.12 -3.11
N ILE A 102 -4.70 9.82 -3.28
CA ILE A 102 -4.55 8.82 -2.21
C ILE A 102 -3.08 8.70 -1.81
N THR A 103 -2.18 8.55 -2.79
CA THR A 103 -0.74 8.43 -2.57
C THR A 103 -0.16 9.65 -1.87
N GLU A 104 -0.57 10.86 -2.25
CA GLU A 104 -0.15 12.10 -1.58
C GLU A 104 -0.65 12.19 -0.14
N ASN A 105 -1.90 11.80 0.11
CA ASN A 105 -2.48 11.77 1.46
C ASN A 105 -1.76 10.77 2.38
N ILE A 106 -1.41 9.59 1.86
CA ILE A 106 -0.60 8.60 2.58
C ILE A 106 0.80 9.16 2.89
N LYS A 107 1.47 9.77 1.89
CA LYS A 107 2.80 10.39 2.09
C LYS A 107 2.76 11.51 3.13
N ARG A 108 1.69 12.32 3.15
CA ARG A 108 1.52 13.41 4.12
C ARG A 108 1.29 12.87 5.53
N SER A 109 0.45 11.85 5.68
CA SER A 109 0.14 11.25 6.98
C SER A 109 1.28 10.38 7.55
N GLY A 110 2.17 9.86 6.69
CA GLY A 110 3.35 9.08 7.08
C GLY A 110 4.55 9.90 7.56
N LYS A 111 4.68 11.16 7.14
CA LYS A 111 5.84 12.01 7.51
C LYS A 111 5.88 12.43 8.99
N ASP A 112 4.75 12.39 9.69
CA ASP A 112 4.64 12.88 11.08
C ASP A 112 4.55 11.75 12.13
N LYS A 113 4.55 10.48 11.71
CA LYS A 113 4.45 9.33 12.62
C LYS A 113 5.73 8.51 12.56
N SER A 114 6.63 8.73 13.52
CA SER A 114 7.63 7.70 13.82
C SER A 114 6.88 6.40 14.13
N PRO A 115 7.11 5.32 13.39
CA PRO A 115 6.43 4.05 13.65
C PRO A 115 6.78 3.59 15.07
N LYS A 116 5.77 3.16 15.82
CA LYS A 116 6.04 2.57 17.14
C LYS A 116 6.83 1.28 16.93
N PRO A 117 7.82 0.96 17.78
CA PRO A 117 8.65 -0.25 17.63
C PRO A 117 7.84 -1.53 17.39
N ASP A 118 6.67 -1.67 18.03
CA ASP A 118 5.81 -2.85 17.89
C ASP A 118 5.22 -3.02 16.47
N GLN A 119 4.94 -1.91 15.76
CA GLN A 119 4.45 -1.94 14.38
C GLN A 119 5.55 -2.35 13.39
N THR A 120 6.79 -1.98 13.69
CA THR A 120 7.97 -2.39 12.91
C THR A 120 8.20 -3.89 13.04
N ILE A 121 8.01 -4.47 14.22
CA ILE A 121 8.19 -5.91 14.43
C ILE A 121 7.12 -6.73 13.70
N ASP A 122 5.83 -6.35 13.77
CA ASP A 122 4.77 -7.07 13.05
C ASP A 122 4.97 -7.03 11.52
N PHE A 123 5.46 -5.91 10.99
CA PHE A 123 5.79 -5.77 9.58
C PHE A 123 7.00 -6.61 9.16
N ILE A 124 8.03 -6.71 10.01
CA ILE A 124 9.19 -7.59 9.75
C ILE A 124 8.78 -9.07 9.79
N LEU A 125 7.93 -9.45 10.74
CA LEU A 125 7.48 -10.83 10.90
C LEU A 125 6.51 -11.28 9.80
N SER A 126 5.78 -10.35 9.16
CA SER A 126 4.95 -10.64 7.99
C SER A 126 5.74 -10.72 6.67
N GLY A 127 7.04 -10.37 6.69
CA GLY A 127 7.92 -10.42 5.53
C GLY A 127 7.84 -9.19 4.62
N GLY A 128 7.42 -8.03 5.14
CA GLY A 128 7.36 -6.78 4.38
C GLY A 128 8.74 -6.18 4.06
N ASP A 129 8.81 -5.37 3.00
CA ASP A 129 10.03 -4.65 2.60
C ASP A 129 10.35 -3.50 3.56
N TYR A 130 11.41 -3.66 4.34
CA TYR A 130 11.80 -2.77 5.42
C TYR A 130 12.71 -1.61 4.98
N SER A 131 12.97 -1.45 3.67
CA SER A 131 13.86 -0.41 3.12
C SER A 131 13.42 1.00 3.50
N ASN A 132 12.12 1.22 3.71
CA ASN A 132 11.57 2.51 4.16
C ASN A 132 11.86 2.84 5.64
N PHE A 133 12.34 1.88 6.44
CA PHE A 133 12.69 2.06 7.87
C PHE A 133 14.20 2.11 8.12
N LEU A 134 15.00 1.79 7.10
CA LEU A 134 16.44 1.99 7.14
C LEU A 134 16.71 3.45 6.76
N GLU A 135 16.66 4.36 7.74
CA GLU A 135 17.34 5.63 7.55
C GLU A 135 18.81 5.35 7.27
N GLU A 136 19.31 5.80 6.12
CA GLU A 136 20.74 5.93 5.87
C GLU A 136 21.29 6.85 6.96
N ARG A 137 21.82 6.26 8.03
CA ARG A 137 22.68 7.01 8.95
C ARG A 137 23.87 7.43 8.12
N GLU A 138 23.88 8.69 7.68
CA GLU A 138 25.10 9.31 7.20
C GLU A 138 26.18 9.01 8.22
N THR A 139 27.21 8.29 7.78
CA THR A 139 28.33 7.90 8.61
C THR A 139 29.00 9.16 9.10
N GLN A 140 28.66 9.60 10.31
CA GLN A 140 29.49 10.52 11.06
C GLN A 140 30.81 9.79 11.31
N THR A 141 31.76 10.05 10.43
CA THR A 141 33.18 9.78 10.67
C THR A 141 33.54 10.52 11.96
N PRO A 142 34.04 9.85 13.00
CA PRO A 142 34.62 10.54 14.14
C PRO A 142 35.95 11.14 13.69
N SER A 143 35.91 12.31 13.06
CA SER A 143 37.08 13.16 12.86
C SER A 143 37.26 14.00 14.12
N GLY A 144 38.10 13.47 15.01
CA GLY A 144 38.46 14.11 16.27
C GLY A 144 39.77 13.53 16.79
N SER A 145 40.85 13.75 16.04
CA SER A 145 42.21 13.52 16.51
C SER A 145 42.48 14.29 17.81
N PRO A 146 43.00 13.67 18.88
CA PRO A 146 43.67 14.41 19.95
C PRO A 146 45.16 14.53 19.61
N LEU A 147 45.64 15.75 19.40
CA LEU A 147 47.06 16.05 19.32
C LEU A 147 47.59 16.56 20.68
N VAL A 148 48.51 15.76 21.22
CA VAL A 148 49.78 16.13 21.87
C VAL A 148 49.76 16.55 23.35
N GLY A 149 50.50 15.76 24.15
CA GLY A 149 51.05 16.14 25.44
C GLY A 149 51.83 15.03 26.16
N GLY A 150 53.10 14.81 25.77
CA GLY A 150 54.29 14.54 26.63
C GLY A 150 54.38 13.33 27.59
N GLU A 151 55.48 12.58 27.41
CA GLU A 151 56.25 11.78 28.42
C GLU A 151 55.57 10.50 28.97
N GLU A 152 56.21 9.35 29.20
CA GLU A 152 57.61 8.95 29.29
C GLU A 152 57.70 7.42 29.12
N SER A 153 58.87 6.95 28.72
CA SER A 153 59.28 5.56 28.56
C SER A 153 59.24 4.74 29.87
N SER A 154 58.68 3.52 29.86
CA SER A 154 59.23 2.32 30.54
C SER A 154 58.40 1.03 30.29
N ARG A 155 59.09 -0.02 29.82
CA ARG A 155 58.70 -1.46 29.89
C ARG A 155 59.33 -2.06 31.18
N PRO A 156 59.11 -3.33 31.64
CA PRO A 156 58.06 -4.37 31.45
C PRO A 156 57.42 -4.77 32.83
N THR A 157 56.47 -5.71 33.04
CA THR A 157 56.61 -7.19 32.94
C THR A 157 55.36 -7.94 33.51
N LYS A 158 55.06 -9.11 32.93
CA LYS A 158 54.57 -10.40 33.49
C LYS A 158 53.10 -10.66 33.92
N ARG A 159 52.52 -11.60 33.16
CA ARG A 159 51.85 -12.88 33.51
C ARG A 159 50.57 -12.87 34.36
N GLY A 160 49.51 -13.39 33.74
CA GLY A 160 48.44 -14.15 34.37
C GLY A 160 47.61 -14.87 33.30
N VAL A 161 47.89 -16.16 33.11
CA VAL A 161 47.11 -17.10 32.26
C VAL A 161 45.85 -17.49 33.03
N GLY A 162 44.71 -17.54 32.34
CA GLY A 162 43.45 -18.09 32.85
C GLY A 162 42.51 -18.43 31.71
N GLU A 163 42.59 -19.67 31.23
CA GLU A 163 41.62 -20.30 30.33
C GLU A 163 40.29 -20.52 31.07
N GLY A 164 39.15 -20.41 30.37
CA GLY A 164 37.85 -20.59 31.02
C GLY A 164 36.61 -20.53 30.12
N GLN A 165 36.49 -21.52 29.24
CA GLN A 165 35.24 -22.18 28.84
C GLN A 165 34.19 -21.45 27.96
N ASN A 166 34.23 -21.91 26.71
CA ASN A 166 33.21 -21.93 25.66
C ASN A 166 31.96 -22.73 26.12
N GLN A 167 30.76 -22.14 26.08
CA GLN A 167 29.48 -22.85 26.23
C GLN A 167 28.66 -22.75 24.93
N THR A 168 28.85 -23.78 24.11
CA THR A 168 27.83 -24.57 23.40
C THR A 168 26.48 -23.93 23.06
N ASN A 169 26.30 -23.69 21.75
CA ASN A 169 25.01 -23.63 21.06
C ASN A 169 24.19 -24.92 21.30
N ALA A 170 22.95 -24.78 21.77
CA ALA A 170 21.93 -25.83 21.69
C ALA A 170 20.78 -25.34 20.78
N PRO A 171 20.26 -26.17 19.86
CA PRO A 171 19.15 -25.79 19.00
C PRO A 171 17.84 -25.79 19.80
N VAL A 172 17.16 -24.64 19.85
CA VAL A 172 15.82 -24.51 20.44
C VAL A 172 14.80 -25.16 19.49
N LYS A 173 14.10 -26.20 19.95
CA LYS A 173 13.01 -26.83 19.19
C LYS A 173 11.83 -25.86 19.01
N PRO A 174 11.20 -25.80 17.82
CA PRO A 174 9.99 -25.00 17.61
C PRO A 174 8.81 -25.58 18.40
N ARG A 175 8.01 -24.69 19.00
CA ARG A 175 6.76 -25.05 19.71
C ARG A 175 5.67 -25.38 18.68
N THR A 176 5.01 -26.51 18.85
CA THR A 176 3.89 -26.95 18.01
C THR A 176 2.58 -26.27 18.41
N ILE A 177 1.69 -26.09 17.42
CA ILE A 177 0.39 -25.37 17.43
C ILE A 177 -0.64 -25.83 18.48
N THR A 178 -0.37 -26.88 19.25
CA THR A 178 -1.35 -27.50 20.16
C THR A 178 -1.60 -26.72 21.46
N ASP A 179 -0.83 -25.68 21.77
CA ASP A 179 -0.92 -24.97 23.07
C ASP A 179 -1.88 -23.76 23.10
N ILE A 180 -2.61 -23.45 22.02
CA ILE A 180 -3.47 -22.24 21.95
C ILE A 180 -4.94 -22.52 22.34
N LYS A 181 -5.38 -23.78 22.49
CA LYS A 181 -6.80 -24.11 22.70
C LYS A 181 -7.32 -24.00 24.14
N SER A 182 -6.60 -23.35 25.06
CA SER A 182 -7.01 -23.27 26.48
C SER A 182 -7.39 -21.85 26.97
N LYS A 183 -7.94 -20.99 26.11
CA LYS A 183 -8.45 -19.67 26.55
C LYS A 183 -9.85 -19.27 26.05
N PHE A 184 -10.62 -20.19 25.48
CA PHE A 184 -12.05 -19.97 25.27
C PHE A 184 -12.85 -21.14 25.84
N THR A 185 -13.44 -20.91 27.01
CA THR A 185 -14.62 -21.64 27.46
C THR A 185 -15.65 -20.59 27.83
N VAL A 186 -16.86 -20.88 27.36
CA VAL A 186 -18.10 -20.08 27.27
C VAL A 186 -18.49 -19.39 28.58
#